data_AF-A0A1Q3D833-F1
#
_entry.id   AF-A0A1Q3D833-F1
#
_cell.length_a   1.000
_cell.length_b   1.000
_cell.length_c   1.000
_cell.angle_alpha   90.00
_cell.angle_beta   90.00
_cell.angle_gamma   90.00
#
_symmetry.space_group_name_H-M   'P 1'
#
loop_
_entity.id
_entity.type
_entity.pdbx_description
1 polymer ?
#
loop_
_entity_poly.entity_id
_entity_poly.type
_entity_poly.pdbx_seq_one_letter_code
_entity_poly.pdbx_strand_id
1 'polypeptide(L)'
;FSIKRAWESIRASAPLVDWAKLVWHPSRIPKHAFCLWMAILDALKTLDKLSQWGIVHDACCRFNCGDNECVEHLFCSCPFTQSIWTEVLRKCNINRSILPWAEEIAWLTEHTKGNQPSMVIRKLAIGATVYQIWMERNRRSFKNSFLPPETIIHKIQSDV
;
A
#
# COMPACT_ATOMS: atom_id res chain seq x y z
N PHE A 1 -38.93 6.30 -1.59
CA PHE A 1 -37.79 5.97 -0.69
C PHE A 1 -36.64 5.42 -1.54
N SER A 2 -35.39 5.85 -1.33
CA SER A 2 -34.22 5.25 -1.99
C SER A 2 -33.09 5.04 -0.97
N ILE A 3 -32.34 3.96 -1.16
CA ILE A 3 -31.19 3.61 -0.30
C ILE A 3 -30.18 4.77 -0.29
N LYS A 4 -29.96 5.42 -1.44
CA LYS A 4 -29.09 6.61 -1.56
C LYS A 4 -29.52 7.74 -0.61
N ARG A 5 -30.81 8.10 -0.59
CA ARG A 5 -31.33 9.17 0.26
C ARG A 5 -31.26 8.80 1.75
N ALA A 6 -31.54 7.55 2.11
CA ALA A 6 -31.41 7.08 3.49
C ALA A 6 -29.95 7.09 3.97
N TRP A 7 -29.01 6.71 3.10
CA TRP A 7 -27.58 6.78 3.40
C TRP A 7 -27.11 8.23 3.57
N GLU A 8 -27.52 9.12 2.67
CA GLU A 8 -27.19 10.55 2.73
C GLU A 8 -27.76 11.23 3.98
N SER A 9 -28.91 10.79 4.51
CA SER A 9 -29.49 11.35 5.73
C SER A 9 -28.84 10.88 7.02
N ILE A 10 -28.16 9.72 7.02
CA ILE A 10 -27.55 9.13 8.23
C ILE A 10 -26.05 9.41 8.30
N ARG A 11 -25.36 9.52 7.15
CA ARG A 11 -23.90 9.71 7.17
C ARG A 11 -23.53 11.12 7.63
N ALA A 12 -22.47 11.22 8.42
CA ALA A 12 -21.74 12.47 8.56
C ALA A 12 -21.02 12.78 7.24
N SER A 13 -21.29 13.94 6.65
CA SER A 13 -20.56 14.39 5.46
C SER A 13 -19.15 14.81 5.87
N ALA A 14 -18.13 14.12 5.34
CA ALA A 14 -16.74 14.46 5.53
C ALA A 14 -16.17 15.09 4.23
N PRO A 15 -15.16 15.96 4.33
CA PRO A 15 -14.48 16.49 3.15
C PRO A 15 -13.90 15.36 2.30
N LEU A 16 -13.88 15.57 0.98
CA LEU A 16 -13.23 14.63 0.07
C LEU A 16 -11.72 14.64 0.33
N VAL A 17 -11.15 13.45 0.43
CA VAL A 17 -9.70 13.25 0.55
C VAL A 17 -9.06 13.16 -0.82
N ASP A 18 -7.91 13.80 -1.00
CA ASP A 18 -7.26 13.92 -2.32
C ASP A 18 -6.84 12.55 -2.91
N TRP A 19 -6.39 11.64 -2.04
CA TRP A 19 -6.00 10.28 -2.43
C TRP A 19 -7.18 9.38 -2.84
N ALA A 20 -8.44 9.82 -2.72
CA ALA A 20 -9.60 9.00 -3.04
C ALA A 20 -9.55 8.46 -4.48
N LYS A 21 -9.08 9.26 -5.44
CA LYS A 21 -8.96 8.86 -6.85
C LYS A 21 -7.71 8.03 -7.16
N LEU A 22 -6.75 7.99 -6.24
CA LEU A 22 -5.61 7.05 -6.30
C LEU A 22 -6.09 5.64 -5.95
N VAL A 23 -6.93 5.51 -4.92
CA VAL A 23 -7.46 4.22 -4.43
C VAL A 23 -8.67 3.75 -5.22
N TRP A 24 -9.66 4.63 -5.41
CA TRP A 24 -11.00 4.28 -5.90
C TRP A 24 -11.21 4.70 -7.35
N HIS A 25 -10.31 4.28 -8.25
CA HIS A 25 -10.43 4.52 -9.70
C HIS A 25 -11.16 3.37 -10.43
N PRO A 26 -11.70 3.57 -11.65
CA PRO A 26 -12.51 2.56 -12.35
C PRO A 26 -11.77 1.24 -12.61
N SER A 27 -10.51 1.31 -13.01
CA SER A 27 -9.69 0.12 -13.31
C SER A 27 -9.12 -0.59 -12.09
N ARG A 28 -9.45 -0.16 -10.87
CA ARG A 28 -8.84 -0.70 -9.64
C ARG A 28 -9.09 -2.20 -9.49
N ILE A 29 -8.09 -2.90 -8.96
CA ILE A 29 -8.27 -4.28 -8.50
C ILE A 29 -8.77 -4.23 -7.05
N PRO A 30 -9.96 -4.76 -6.71
CA PRO A 30 -10.58 -4.55 -5.41
C PRO A 30 -9.70 -4.91 -4.21
N LYS A 31 -9.01 -6.06 -4.25
CA LYS A 31 -8.10 -6.50 -3.18
C LYS A 31 -6.92 -5.54 -2.98
N HIS A 32 -6.40 -4.93 -4.06
CA HIS A 32 -5.30 -3.97 -4.00
C HIS A 32 -5.78 -2.62 -3.47
N ALA A 33 -6.90 -2.12 -3.99
CA ALA A 33 -7.51 -0.87 -3.54
C ALA A 33 -7.84 -0.93 -2.05
N PHE A 34 -8.43 -2.03 -1.58
CA PHE A 34 -8.74 -2.22 -0.17
C PHE A 34 -7.48 -2.22 0.70
N CYS A 35 -6.43 -2.94 0.29
CA CYS A 35 -5.17 -2.98 1.03
C CYS A 35 -4.48 -1.61 1.07
N LEU A 36 -4.44 -0.89 -0.05
CA LEU A 36 -3.89 0.46 -0.15
C LEU A 36 -4.67 1.45 0.72
N TRP A 37 -6.01 1.38 0.70
CA TRP A 37 -6.85 2.18 1.57
C TRP A 37 -6.53 1.96 3.05
N MET A 38 -6.41 0.70 3.46
CA MET A 38 -6.04 0.35 4.84
C MET A 38 -4.63 0.83 5.20
N ALA A 39 -3.68 0.82 4.25
CA ALA A 39 -2.34 1.35 4.47
C ALA A 39 -2.33 2.88 4.63
N ILE A 40 -3.09 3.60 3.80
CA ILE A 40 -3.21 5.07 3.87
C ILE A 40 -3.86 5.50 5.20
N LEU A 41 -4.86 4.75 5.67
CA LEU A 41 -5.53 5.03 6.95
C LEU A 41 -4.75 4.55 8.18
N ASP A 42 -3.54 4.01 8.00
CA ASP A 42 -2.77 3.38 9.06
C ASP A 42 -3.60 2.33 9.84
N ALA A 43 -4.43 1.56 9.12
CA ALA A 43 -5.36 0.59 9.69
C ALA A 43 -4.88 -0.87 9.52
N LEU A 44 -3.76 -1.09 8.84
CA LEU A 44 -3.12 -2.41 8.75
C LEU A 44 -2.61 -2.87 10.14
N LYS A 45 -2.69 -4.18 10.38
CA LYS A 45 -2.28 -4.82 11.64
C LYS A 45 -0.78 -5.10 11.66
N THR A 46 0.01 -4.03 11.61
CA THR A 46 1.47 -4.05 11.75
C THR A 46 1.90 -4.51 13.15
N LEU A 47 3.11 -5.02 13.30
CA LEU A 47 3.56 -5.62 14.55
C LEU A 47 3.70 -4.60 15.69
N ASP A 48 4.04 -3.35 15.39
CA ASP A 48 3.99 -2.25 16.37
C ASP A 48 2.62 -2.16 17.07
N LYS A 49 1.53 -2.19 16.31
CA LYS A 49 0.16 -2.13 16.84
C LYS A 49 -0.23 -3.40 17.57
N LEU A 50 0.14 -4.56 17.03
CA LEU A 50 -0.11 -5.84 17.70
C LEU A 50 0.67 -5.95 19.02
N SER A 51 1.87 -5.39 19.07
CA SER A 51 2.69 -5.33 20.29
C SER A 51 2.07 -4.39 21.32
N GLN A 52 1.61 -3.22 20.91
CA GLN A 52 0.85 -2.29 21.76
C GLN A 52 -0.43 -2.92 22.36
N TRP A 53 -1.07 -3.85 21.65
CA TRP A 53 -2.23 -4.59 22.15
C TRP A 53 -1.87 -5.83 22.98
N GLY A 54 -0.59 -6.13 23.18
CA GLY A 54 -0.12 -7.29 23.92
C GLY A 54 -0.34 -8.63 23.19
N ILE A 55 -0.58 -8.61 21.88
CA ILE A 55 -0.78 -9.82 21.06
C ILE A 55 0.57 -10.44 20.68
N VAL A 56 1.59 -9.63 20.46
CA VAL A 56 2.97 -10.08 20.15
C VAL A 56 3.98 -9.41 21.09
N HIS A 57 5.09 -10.08 21.35
CA HIS A 57 6.11 -9.59 22.28
C HIS A 57 7.13 -8.65 21.62
N ASP A 58 7.42 -8.86 20.33
CA ASP A 58 8.33 -8.02 19.56
C ASP A 58 7.64 -7.42 18.34
N ALA A 59 8.14 -6.26 17.93
CA ALA A 59 7.71 -5.58 16.72
C ALA A 59 8.75 -5.74 15.59
N CYS A 60 9.66 -6.71 15.67
CA CYS A 60 10.76 -6.83 14.74
C CYS A 60 10.26 -7.05 13.31
N CYS A 61 10.77 -6.26 12.36
CA CYS A 61 10.38 -6.33 10.96
C CYS A 61 10.54 -7.74 10.40
N ARG A 62 9.46 -8.31 9.84
CA ARG A 62 9.45 -9.68 9.28
C ARG A 62 10.31 -9.85 8.04
N PHE A 63 10.91 -8.76 7.54
CA PHE A 63 11.91 -8.78 6.50
C PHE A 63 13.35 -8.95 7.02
N ASN A 64 13.53 -9.08 8.34
CA ASN A 64 14.80 -9.31 9.02
C ASN A 64 15.85 -8.21 8.75
N CYS A 65 15.42 -6.96 8.68
CA CYS A 65 16.32 -5.81 8.43
C CYS A 65 16.89 -5.17 9.70
N GLY A 66 16.48 -5.62 10.89
CA GLY A 66 16.98 -5.12 12.18
C GLY A 66 16.15 -4.01 12.85
N ASP A 67 15.16 -3.45 12.15
CA ASP A 67 14.26 -2.41 12.68
C ASP A 67 12.88 -2.98 13.09
N ASN A 68 12.06 -2.13 13.72
CA ASN A 68 10.67 -2.44 14.05
C ASN A 68 9.72 -2.18 12.86
N GLU A 69 8.70 -3.02 12.74
CA GLU A 69 7.63 -2.92 11.76
C GLU A 69 6.58 -1.89 12.18
N CYS A 70 6.44 -0.85 11.38
CA CYS A 70 5.27 0.03 11.32
C CYS A 70 4.94 0.29 9.85
N VAL A 71 3.84 0.98 9.53
CA VAL A 71 3.46 1.27 8.13
C VAL A 71 4.56 2.05 7.40
N GLU A 72 5.11 3.08 8.04
CA GLU A 72 6.23 3.90 7.52
C GLU A 72 7.43 3.01 7.15
N HIS A 73 7.89 2.20 8.11
CA HIS A 73 9.02 1.31 7.88
C HIS A 73 8.71 0.26 6.81
N LEU A 74 7.54 -0.37 6.87
CA LEU A 74 7.14 -1.46 5.98
C LEU A 74 7.13 -1.02 4.51
N PHE A 75 6.60 0.17 4.20
CA PHE A 75 6.45 0.61 2.80
C PHE A 75 7.54 1.58 2.33
N CYS A 76 8.20 2.31 3.23
CA CYS A 76 9.14 3.37 2.83
C CYS A 76 10.57 3.18 3.36
N SER A 77 10.80 2.52 4.50
CA SER A 77 12.15 2.49 5.13
C SER A 77 12.85 1.13 5.11
N CYS A 78 12.12 0.02 5.01
CA CYS A 78 12.70 -1.32 5.06
C CYS A 78 13.54 -1.58 3.79
N PRO A 79 14.84 -1.91 3.89
CA PRO A 79 15.70 -2.11 2.71
C PRO A 79 15.17 -3.15 1.72
N PHE A 80 14.55 -4.22 2.23
CA PHE A 80 13.94 -5.26 1.39
C PHE A 80 12.80 -4.67 0.55
N THR A 81 11.88 -3.95 1.17
CA THR A 81 10.71 -3.40 0.46
C THR A 81 11.06 -2.20 -0.40
N GLN A 82 12.03 -1.38 0.01
CA GLN A 82 12.56 -0.30 -0.81
C GLN A 82 13.11 -0.78 -2.15
N SER A 83 13.79 -1.93 -2.17
CA SER A 83 14.31 -2.49 -3.43
C SER A 83 13.18 -2.82 -4.42
N ILE A 84 12.06 -3.36 -3.92
CA ILE A 84 10.85 -3.65 -4.70
C ILE A 84 10.21 -2.34 -5.18
N TRP A 85 10.02 -1.38 -4.27
CA TRP A 85 9.41 -0.09 -4.57
C TRP A 85 10.20 0.66 -5.66
N THR A 86 11.52 0.71 -5.52
CA THR A 86 12.42 1.40 -6.44
C THR A 86 12.32 0.81 -7.84
N GLU A 87 12.34 -0.52 -7.96
CA GLU A 87 12.23 -1.17 -9.27
C GLU A 87 10.84 -0.96 -9.90
N VAL A 88 9.76 -0.97 -9.13
CA VAL A 88 8.41 -0.66 -9.64
C VAL A 88 8.31 0.80 -10.10
N LEU A 89 8.82 1.75 -9.32
CA LEU A 89 8.85 3.17 -9.70
C LEU A 89 9.65 3.36 -10.99
N ARG A 90 10.81 2.70 -11.11
CA ARG A 90 11.63 2.73 -12.32
C ARG A 90 10.86 2.22 -13.54
N LYS A 91 10.13 1.10 -13.42
CA LYS A 91 9.26 0.57 -14.49
C LYS A 91 8.11 1.52 -14.85
N CYS A 92 7.70 2.38 -13.91
CA CYS A 92 6.71 3.44 -14.14
C CYS A 92 7.30 4.75 -14.71
N ASN A 93 8.57 4.74 -15.12
CA ASN A 93 9.35 5.92 -15.53
C ASN A 93 9.39 7.01 -14.44
N ILE A 94 9.57 6.60 -13.19
CA ILE A 94 9.72 7.48 -12.02
C ILE A 94 11.10 7.19 -11.42
N ASN A 95 12.01 8.15 -11.51
CA ASN A 95 13.37 8.02 -11.00
C ASN A 95 13.60 9.02 -9.85
N ARG A 96 13.28 8.60 -8.64
CA ARG A 96 13.49 9.37 -7.40
C ARG A 96 13.62 8.42 -6.21
N SER A 97 14.15 8.94 -5.11
CA SER A 97 14.08 8.27 -3.82
C SER A 97 12.64 8.16 -3.33
N ILE A 98 12.36 7.10 -2.57
CA ILE A 98 11.08 6.90 -1.89
C ILE A 98 10.96 7.94 -0.78
N LEU A 99 9.80 8.59 -0.67
CA LEU A 99 9.53 9.60 0.34
C LEU A 99 8.93 8.94 1.59
N PRO A 100 8.89 9.66 2.73
CA PRO A 100 8.10 9.23 3.88
C PRO A 100 6.65 8.93 3.49
N TRP A 101 5.96 8.00 4.16
CA TRP A 101 4.69 7.43 3.67
C TRP A 101 3.63 8.47 3.32
N ALA A 102 3.43 9.47 4.18
CA ALA A 102 2.46 10.53 3.94
C ALA A 102 2.81 11.37 2.70
N GLU A 103 4.08 11.73 2.55
CA GLU A 103 4.60 12.50 1.42
C GLU A 103 4.59 11.68 0.12
N GLU A 104 4.87 10.38 0.22
CA GLU A 104 4.80 9.42 -0.88
C GLU A 104 3.37 9.36 -1.43
N ILE A 105 2.36 9.21 -0.57
CA ILE A 105 0.96 9.19 -0.98
C ILE A 105 0.53 10.54 -1.57
N ALA A 106 0.94 11.66 -0.99
CA ALA A 106 0.65 12.99 -1.55
C ALA A 106 1.27 13.15 -2.95
N TRP A 107 2.53 12.78 -3.11
CA TRP A 107 3.23 12.83 -4.39
C TRP A 107 2.56 11.94 -5.43
N LEU A 108 2.24 10.68 -5.09
CA LEU A 108 1.58 9.75 -6.00
C LEU A 108 0.18 10.23 -6.39
N THR A 109 -0.54 10.85 -5.45
CA THR A 109 -1.86 11.43 -5.71
C THR A 109 -1.76 12.56 -6.75
N GLU A 110 -0.76 13.44 -6.63
CA GLU A 110 -0.52 14.52 -7.58
C GLU A 110 -0.08 14.00 -8.96
N HIS A 111 0.84 13.03 -8.99
CA HIS A 111 1.51 12.56 -10.20
C HIS A 111 0.80 11.40 -10.92
N THR A 112 -0.39 11.04 -10.46
CA THR A 112 -1.28 10.07 -11.12
C THR A 112 -2.67 10.63 -11.42
N LYS A 113 -2.84 11.97 -11.43
CA LYS A 113 -4.13 12.58 -11.76
C LYS A 113 -4.58 12.23 -13.18
N GLY A 114 -5.90 12.08 -13.35
CA GLY A 114 -6.53 11.74 -14.62
C GLY A 114 -6.60 10.24 -14.91
N ASN A 115 -6.96 9.93 -16.16
CA ASN A 115 -7.28 8.58 -16.64
C ASN A 115 -6.44 8.15 -17.86
N GLN A 116 -5.35 8.86 -18.14
CA GLN A 116 -4.42 8.45 -19.20
C GLN A 116 -3.87 7.04 -18.89
N PRO A 117 -3.64 6.18 -19.89
CA PRO A 117 -3.19 4.80 -19.66
C PRO A 117 -1.97 4.71 -18.74
N SER A 118 -0.99 5.60 -18.90
CA SER A 118 0.20 5.67 -18.04
C SER A 118 -0.14 6.00 -16.58
N MET A 119 -1.12 6.88 -16.33
CA MET A 119 -1.59 7.21 -14.98
C MET A 119 -2.36 6.04 -14.35
N VAL A 120 -3.18 5.34 -15.16
CA VAL A 120 -3.92 4.16 -14.70
C VAL A 120 -2.95 3.03 -14.32
N ILE A 121 -1.95 2.75 -15.17
CA ILE A 121 -0.89 1.77 -14.90
C ILE A 121 -0.15 2.13 -13.61
N ARG A 122 0.20 3.41 -13.40
CA ARG A 122 0.84 3.87 -12.15
C ARG A 122 -0.03 3.60 -10.93
N LYS A 123 -1.33 3.92 -10.95
CA LYS A 123 -2.26 3.63 -9.83
C LYS A 123 -2.34 2.14 -9.53
N LEU A 124 -2.45 1.33 -10.58
CA LEU A 124 -2.48 -0.13 -10.48
C LEU A 124 -1.18 -0.66 -9.87
N ALA A 125 -0.03 -0.20 -10.35
CA ALA A 125 1.28 -0.57 -9.84
C ALA A 125 1.42 -0.22 -8.35
N ILE A 126 1.04 0.99 -7.92
CA ILE A 126 1.08 1.40 -6.50
C ILE A 126 0.23 0.44 -5.65
N GLY A 127 -1.03 0.22 -6.04
CA GLY A 127 -1.93 -0.66 -5.30
C GLY A 127 -1.43 -2.11 -5.25
N ALA A 128 -0.94 -2.64 -6.37
CA ALA A 128 -0.38 -3.99 -6.46
C ALA A 128 0.88 -4.13 -5.60
N THR A 129 1.75 -3.12 -5.57
CA THR A 129 2.98 -3.18 -4.78
C THR A 129 2.67 -3.17 -3.30
N VAL A 130 1.74 -2.31 -2.83
CA VAL A 130 1.33 -2.30 -1.39
C VAL A 130 0.75 -3.65 -1.02
N TYR A 131 -0.12 -4.18 -1.87
CA TYR A 131 -0.75 -5.48 -1.63
C TYR A 131 0.26 -6.62 -1.60
N GLN A 132 1.18 -6.70 -2.57
CA GLN A 132 2.14 -7.80 -2.64
C GLN A 132 3.15 -7.75 -1.48
N ILE A 133 3.58 -6.57 -1.05
CA ILE A 133 4.37 -6.42 0.18
C ILE A 133 3.59 -6.91 1.39
N TRP A 134 2.35 -6.48 1.56
CA TRP A 134 1.51 -6.89 2.67
C TRP A 134 1.30 -8.41 2.69
N MET A 135 1.05 -9.00 1.52
CA MET A 135 0.92 -10.45 1.36
C MET A 135 2.22 -11.19 1.66
N GLU A 136 3.38 -10.65 1.27
CA GLU A 136 4.68 -11.24 1.60
C GLU A 136 4.96 -11.16 3.11
N ARG A 137 4.73 -10.01 3.74
CA ARG A 137 4.83 -9.85 5.20
C ARG A 137 3.98 -10.90 5.92
N ASN A 138 2.73 -11.08 5.49
CA ASN A 138 1.84 -12.10 6.06
C ASN A 138 2.33 -13.53 5.77
N ARG A 139 2.90 -13.80 4.59
CA ARG A 139 3.51 -15.10 4.27
C ARG A 139 4.66 -15.42 5.24
N ARG A 140 5.55 -14.47 5.50
CA ARG A 140 6.66 -14.62 6.45
C ARG A 140 6.18 -14.79 7.90
N SER A 141 5.04 -14.18 8.22
CA SER A 141 4.44 -14.28 9.56
C SER A 141 3.76 -15.63 9.80
N PHE A 142 2.94 -16.10 8.87
CA PHE A 142 2.03 -17.23 9.09
C PHE A 142 2.45 -18.52 8.40
N LYS A 143 3.34 -18.46 7.39
CA LYS A 143 3.74 -19.63 6.59
C LYS A 143 5.23 -19.91 6.64
N ASN A 144 6.02 -19.07 7.31
CA ASN A 144 7.48 -19.16 7.38
C ASN A 144 8.13 -19.41 6.00
N SER A 145 7.63 -18.72 4.97
CA SER A 145 8.08 -18.83 3.59
C SER A 145 8.48 -17.45 3.08
N PHE A 146 9.60 -17.39 2.36
CA PHE A 146 10.28 -16.16 1.99
C PHE A 146 10.45 -16.11 0.48
N LEU A 147 9.78 -15.16 -0.16
CA LEU A 147 9.99 -14.92 -1.58
C LEU A 147 11.12 -13.90 -1.79
N PRO A 148 11.97 -14.10 -2.81
CA PRO A 148 12.95 -13.10 -3.17
C PRO A 148 12.27 -11.89 -3.85
N PRO A 149 12.88 -10.68 -3.79
CA PRO A 149 12.28 -9.46 -4.33
C PRO A 149 11.82 -9.60 -5.79
N GLU A 150 12.59 -10.29 -6.63
CA GLU A 150 12.32 -10.47 -8.06
C GLU A 150 11.02 -11.22 -8.30
N THR A 151 10.71 -12.22 -7.47
CA THR A 151 9.44 -12.96 -7.56
C THR A 151 8.27 -12.07 -7.18
N ILE A 152 8.44 -11.19 -6.20
CA ILE A 152 7.40 -10.25 -5.78
C ILE A 152 7.15 -9.22 -6.88
N ILE A 153 8.22 -8.68 -7.48
CA ILE A 153 8.16 -7.76 -8.62
C ILE A 153 7.43 -8.41 -9.81
N HIS A 154 7.74 -9.67 -10.14
CA HIS A 154 7.05 -10.39 -11.20
C HIS A 154 5.55 -10.53 -10.93
N LYS A 155 5.16 -10.79 -9.68
CA LYS A 155 3.74 -10.86 -9.28
C LYS A 155 3.05 -9.51 -9.41
N ILE A 156 3.72 -8.41 -9.05
CA ILE A 156 3.21 -7.05 -9.26
C ILE A 156 2.97 -6.79 -10.75
N GLN A 157 3.93 -7.16 -11.61
CA GLN A 157 3.79 -7.00 -13.06
C GLN A 157 2.65 -7.87 -13.65
N SER A 158 2.43 -9.06 -13.09
CA SER A 158 1.34 -9.94 -13.53
C SER A 158 -0.05 -9.42 -13.10
N ASP A 159 -0.09 -8.59 -12.06
CA ASP A 159 -1.30 -8.02 -11.49
C ASP A 159 -1.73 -6.70 -12.19
N VAL A 160 -0.85 -6.04 -12.96
CA VAL A 160 -1.07 -4.72 -13.59
C VAL A 160 -1.27 -4.85 -15.08
#